data_AF-A0A392NNV6-F1
#
_entry.id   AF-A0A392NNV6-F1
#
_cell.length_a   1.000
_cell.length_b   1.000
_cell.length_c   1.000
_cell.angle_alpha   90.00
_cell.angle_beta   90.00
_cell.angle_gamma   90.00
#
_symmetry.space_group_name_H-M   'P 1'
#
loop_
_entity.id
_entity.type
_entity.pdbx_description
1 polymer ?
#
loop_
_entity_poly.entity_id
_entity_poly.type
_entity_poly.pdbx_seq_one_letter_code
_entity_poly.pdbx_strand_id
1 'polypeptide(L)'
;MIAGSHSSTLDRLYAWERKLYDEVKASESIRKDYDRKCHQLRHQFAKDQGTQVIDKTRAVVKDLHSRITVAIYSVDSISKRIEKMRDEELYPQLLELTEGLVRMWKAMLECHHAQYITISLAYHSRNTTGTMQGDVRREIMARLLEEIELF
;
A
#
# COMPACT_ATOMS: atom_id res chain seq x y z
N MET A 1 18.42 -3.56 -2.34
CA MET A 1 17.21 -4.38 -2.13
C MET A 1 16.40 -4.30 -3.41
N ILE A 2 16.15 -5.42 -4.09
CA ILE A 2 15.19 -5.43 -5.20
C ILE A 2 13.82 -5.36 -4.53
N ALA A 3 13.27 -4.15 -4.41
CA ALA A 3 11.89 -4.00 -3.98
C ALA A 3 11.02 -4.75 -5.01
N GLY A 4 10.21 -5.70 -4.54
CA GLY A 4 9.19 -6.32 -5.40
C GLY A 4 8.31 -5.24 -6.02
N SER A 5 7.70 -5.52 -7.17
CA SER A 5 6.74 -4.60 -7.81
C SER A 5 5.70 -4.08 -6.80
N HIS A 6 5.37 -2.79 -6.85
CA HIS A 6 4.33 -2.18 -6.01
C HIS A 6 3.04 -2.99 -5.99
N SER A 7 2.62 -3.50 -7.15
CA SER A 7 1.44 -4.36 -7.28
C SER A 7 1.56 -5.61 -6.41
N SER A 8 2.72 -6.27 -6.41
CA SER A 8 2.93 -7.49 -5.63
C SER A 8 2.87 -7.24 -4.13
N THR A 9 3.39 -6.10 -3.65
CA THR A 9 3.27 -5.71 -2.23
C THR A 9 1.81 -5.47 -1.85
N LEU A 10 1.05 -4.78 -2.70
CA LEU A 10 -0.37 -4.52 -2.47
C LEU A 10 -1.22 -5.81 -2.50
N ASP A 11 -0.97 -6.70 -3.45
CA ASP A 11 -1.66 -7.99 -3.56
C ASP A 11 -1.44 -8.85 -2.30
N ARG A 12 -0.20 -8.87 -1.80
CA ARG A 12 0.17 -9.56 -0.57
C ARG A 12 -0.48 -8.92 0.66
N LEU A 13 -0.48 -7.59 0.76
CA LEU A 13 -1.16 -6.85 1.85
C LEU A 13 -2.64 -7.21 1.87
N TYR A 14 -3.31 -7.12 0.72
CA TYR A 14 -4.73 -7.46 0.59
C TYR A 14 -5.03 -8.90 1.02
N ALA A 15 -4.19 -9.86 0.63
CA ALA A 15 -4.35 -11.26 1.04
C ALA A 15 -4.23 -11.43 2.57
N TRP A 16 -3.32 -10.69 3.23
CA TRP A 16 -3.19 -10.72 4.68
C TRP A 16 -4.36 -10.04 5.39
N GLU A 17 -4.85 -8.91 4.88
CA GLU A 17 -6.04 -8.22 5.41
C GLU A 17 -7.29 -9.09 5.32
N ARG A 18 -7.47 -9.77 4.18
CA ARG A 18 -8.52 -10.79 3.98
C ARG A 18 -8.41 -11.89 5.03
N LYS A 19 -7.21 -12.42 5.26
CA LYS A 19 -6.97 -13.46 6.26
C LYS A 19 -7.28 -12.96 7.68
N LEU A 20 -6.87 -11.73 8.01
CA LEU A 20 -7.16 -11.10 9.30
C LEU A 20 -8.68 -10.99 9.52
N TYR A 21 -9.41 -10.53 8.50
CA TYR A 21 -10.87 -10.43 8.55
C TYR A 21 -11.53 -11.78 8.85
N ASP A 22 -11.11 -12.83 8.14
CA ASP A 22 -11.65 -14.19 8.33
C ASP A 22 -11.33 -14.73 9.73
N GLU A 23 -10.11 -14.51 10.23
CA GLU A 23 -9.70 -14.93 11.58
C GLU A 23 -10.50 -14.19 12.67
N VAL A 24 -10.67 -12.87 12.55
CA VAL A 24 -11.48 -12.07 13.49
C VAL A 24 -12.93 -12.57 13.47
N LYS A 25 -13.52 -12.77 12.29
CA LYS A 25 -14.89 -13.29 12.16
C LYS A 25 -15.05 -14.67 12.80
N ALA A 26 -14.08 -15.57 12.61
CA ALA A 26 -14.08 -16.89 13.23
C ALA A 26 -13.96 -16.79 14.76
N SER A 27 -13.04 -15.96 15.27
CA SER A 27 -12.84 -15.73 16.71
C SER A 27 -14.10 -15.21 17.39
N GLU A 28 -14.84 -14.30 16.75
CA GLU A 28 -16.12 -13.78 17.23
C GLU A 28 -17.18 -14.88 17.36
N SER A 29 -17.22 -15.82 16.43
CA SER A 29 -18.11 -16.98 16.51
C SER A 29 -17.78 -17.85 17.73
N ILE A 30 -16.50 -18.12 17.97
CA ILE A 30 -16.04 -18.92 19.12
C ILE A 30 -16.38 -18.20 20.43
N ARG A 31 -16.22 -16.87 20.49
CA ARG A 31 -16.58 -16.05 21.64
C ARG A 31 -18.06 -16.13 21.98
N LYS A 32 -18.95 -16.05 20.97
CA LYS A 32 -20.39 -16.22 21.16
C LYS A 32 -20.74 -17.60 21.74
N ASP A 33 -20.11 -18.65 21.24
CA ASP A 33 -20.32 -20.01 21.76
C ASP A 33 -19.82 -20.14 23.20
N TYR A 34 -18.66 -19.56 23.51
CA TYR A 34 -18.14 -19.49 24.87
C TYR A 34 -19.11 -18.80 25.82
N ASP A 35 -19.63 -17.63 25.45
CA ASP A 35 -20.58 -16.88 26.25
C ASP A 35 -21.85 -17.69 26.48
N ARG A 36 -22.41 -18.32 25.44
CA ARG A 36 -23.58 -19.18 25.55
C ARG A 36 -23.34 -20.35 26.51
N LYS A 37 -22.16 -20.98 26.45
CA LYS A 37 -21.79 -22.09 27.34
C LYS A 37 -21.57 -21.63 28.78
N CYS A 38 -21.01 -20.45 29.00
CA CYS A 38 -20.91 -19.84 30.32
C CYS A 38 -22.28 -19.53 30.94
N HIS A 39 -23.24 -19.04 30.14
CA HIS A 39 -24.62 -18.87 30.59
C HIS A 39 -25.29 -20.20 30.92
N GLN A 40 -25.12 -21.21 30.05
CA GLN A 40 -25.61 -22.56 30.30
C GLN A 40 -25.04 -23.11 31.62
N LEU A 41 -23.74 -23.02 31.84
CA LEU A 41 -23.07 -23.51 33.03
C LEU A 41 -23.62 -22.86 34.31
N ARG A 42 -23.79 -21.54 34.32
CA ARG A 42 -24.41 -20.80 35.45
C ARG A 42 -25.82 -21.29 35.75
N HIS A 43 -26.63 -21.55 34.73
CA HIS A 43 -27.98 -22.08 34.90
C HIS A 43 -28.00 -23.50 35.45
N GLN A 44 -27.04 -24.34 35.05
CA GLN A 44 -26.92 -25.71 35.56
C GLN A 44 -26.55 -25.72 37.05
N PHE A 45 -25.66 -24.81 37.47
CA PHE A 45 -25.35 -24.59 38.88
C PHE A 45 -26.56 -24.09 39.67
N ALA A 46 -27.31 -23.12 39.15
CA ALA A 46 -28.49 -22.59 39.84
C ALA A 46 -29.65 -23.59 39.99
N LYS A 47 -29.65 -24.67 39.20
CA LYS A 47 -30.68 -25.73 39.22
C LYS A 47 -30.20 -27.02 39.90
N ASP A 48 -29.01 -27.01 40.52
CA ASP A 48 -28.38 -28.19 41.13
C ASP A 48 -28.41 -29.42 40.22
N GLN A 49 -28.09 -29.23 38.93
CA GLN A 49 -28.01 -30.35 37.99
C GLN A 49 -26.90 -31.32 38.39
N GLY A 50 -27.03 -32.58 37.96
CA GLY A 50 -26.05 -33.61 38.28
C GLY A 50 -24.63 -33.23 37.89
N THR A 51 -23.66 -33.53 38.77
CA THR A 51 -22.24 -33.17 38.65
C THR A 51 -21.64 -33.54 37.28
N GLN A 52 -22.00 -34.71 36.73
CA GLN A 52 -21.53 -35.15 35.41
C GLN A 52 -21.93 -34.19 34.28
N VAL A 53 -23.12 -33.57 34.36
CA VAL A 53 -23.62 -32.62 33.35
C VAL A 53 -22.85 -31.29 33.46
N ILE A 54 -22.61 -30.84 34.69
CA ILE A 54 -21.84 -29.61 34.97
C ILE A 54 -20.40 -29.75 34.49
N ASP A 55 -19.75 -30.88 34.78
CA ASP A 55 -18.35 -31.14 34.40
C ASP A 55 -18.18 -31.21 32.88
N LYS A 56 -19.15 -31.81 32.17
CA LYS A 56 -19.17 -31.80 30.69
C LYS A 56 -19.22 -30.38 30.15
N THR A 57 -20.12 -29.54 30.67
CA THR A 57 -20.22 -28.13 30.22
C THR A 57 -18.95 -27.35 30.58
N ARG A 58 -18.36 -27.58 31.76
CA ARG A 58 -17.09 -26.96 32.19
C ARG A 58 -15.94 -27.31 31.26
N ALA A 59 -15.83 -28.58 30.84
CA ALA A 59 -14.82 -29.01 29.89
C ALA A 59 -14.93 -28.25 28.55
N VAL A 60 -16.15 -28.09 28.03
CA VAL A 60 -16.42 -27.31 26.80
C VAL A 60 -16.07 -25.83 26.99
N VAL A 61 -16.40 -25.22 28.12
CA VAL A 61 -16.03 -23.82 28.42
C VAL A 61 -14.51 -23.64 28.43
N LYS A 62 -13.77 -24.58 29.05
CA LYS A 62 -12.31 -24.54 29.09
C LYS A 62 -11.69 -24.68 27.69
N ASP A 63 -12.19 -25.61 26.87
CA ASP A 63 -11.77 -25.77 25.47
C ASP A 63 -11.99 -24.48 24.66
N LEU A 64 -13.20 -23.91 24.72
CA LEU A 64 -13.53 -22.67 24.02
C LEU A 64 -12.65 -21.50 24.48
N HIS A 65 -12.36 -21.40 25.78
CA HIS A 65 -11.45 -20.38 26.30
C HIS A 65 -10.05 -20.51 25.70
N SER A 66 -9.48 -21.72 25.70
CA SER A 66 -8.17 -21.96 25.08
C SER A 66 -8.16 -21.60 23.60
N ARG A 67 -9.23 -21.92 22.86
CA ARG A 67 -9.37 -21.56 21.44
C ARG A 67 -9.45 -20.05 21.22
N ILE A 68 -10.15 -19.31 22.08
CA ILE A 68 -10.17 -17.83 22.05
C ILE A 68 -8.77 -17.26 22.26
N THR A 69 -8.03 -17.78 23.26
CA THR A 69 -6.65 -17.35 23.52
C THR A 69 -5.76 -17.56 22.30
N VAL A 70 -5.82 -18.73 21.65
CA VAL A 70 -5.07 -19.01 20.43
C VAL A 70 -5.47 -18.07 19.29
N ALA A 71 -6.76 -17.81 19.11
CA ALA A 71 -7.26 -16.89 18.08
C ALA A 71 -6.74 -15.46 18.29
N ILE A 72 -6.67 -14.98 19.53
CA ILE A 72 -6.09 -13.66 19.86
C ILE A 72 -4.62 -13.59 19.41
N TYR A 73 -3.82 -14.63 19.68
CA TYR A 73 -2.43 -14.69 19.22
C TYR A 73 -2.32 -14.76 17.68
N SER A 74 -3.23 -15.48 17.02
CA SER A 74 -3.30 -15.54 15.55
C SER A 74 -3.56 -14.17 14.94
N VAL A 75 -4.57 -13.46 15.46
CA VAL A 75 -4.92 -12.09 15.05
C VAL A 75 -3.75 -11.13 15.26
N ASP A 76 -3.10 -11.14 16.43
CA ASP A 76 -1.93 -10.31 16.72
C ASP A 76 -0.77 -10.58 15.75
N SER A 77 -0.48 -11.87 15.49
CA SER A 77 0.59 -12.26 14.57
C SER A 77 0.32 -11.79 13.13
N ILE A 78 -0.92 -11.92 12.65
CA ILE A 78 -1.32 -11.45 11.32
C ILE A 78 -1.24 -9.92 11.24
N SER A 79 -1.74 -9.20 12.25
CA SER A 79 -1.68 -7.74 12.30
C SER A 79 -0.24 -7.23 12.24
N LYS A 80 0.67 -7.80 13.05
CA LYS A 80 2.10 -7.46 13.01
C LYS A 80 2.72 -7.73 11.65
N ARG A 81 2.28 -8.78 10.94
CA ARG A 81 2.77 -9.06 9.58
C ARG A 81 2.31 -8.00 8.57
N ILE A 82 1.09 -7.51 8.69
CA ILE A 82 0.54 -6.42 7.87
C ILE A 82 1.30 -5.11 8.16
N GLU A 83 1.44 -4.74 9.43
CA GLU A 83 2.19 -3.56 9.86
C GLU A 83 3.62 -3.57 9.32
N LYS A 84 4.32 -4.70 9.47
CA LYS A 84 5.67 -4.86 8.94
C LYS A 84 5.72 -4.64 7.42
N MET A 85 4.79 -5.21 6.67
CA MET A 85 4.77 -5.07 5.22
C MET A 85 4.42 -3.64 4.78
N ARG A 86 3.51 -2.96 5.50
CA ARG A 86 3.17 -1.56 5.28
C ARG A 86 4.39 -0.66 5.51
N ASP A 87 5.08 -0.85 6.62
CA ASP A 87 6.12 0.08 7.08
C ASP A 87 7.49 -0.20 6.44
N GLU A 88 7.85 -1.47 6.27
CA GLU A 88 9.16 -1.86 5.75
C GLU A 88 9.18 -2.12 4.23
N GLU A 89 8.03 -2.39 3.60
CA GLU A 89 7.96 -2.65 2.15
C GLU A 89 7.21 -1.54 1.39
N LEU A 90 5.94 -1.28 1.74
CA LEU A 90 5.09 -0.35 0.97
C LEU A 90 5.51 1.12 1.14
N TYR A 91 5.84 1.55 2.36
CA TYR A 91 6.21 2.93 2.61
C TYR A 91 7.48 3.37 1.85
N PRO A 92 8.61 2.62 1.89
CA PRO A 92 9.80 2.97 1.10
C PRO A 92 9.54 2.98 -0.40
N GLN A 93 8.71 2.04 -0.87
CA GLN A 93 8.27 1.98 -2.26
C GLN A 93 7.54 3.26 -2.70
N LEU A 94 6.61 3.77 -1.87
CA LEU A 94 5.89 5.02 -2.18
C LEU A 94 6.82 6.23 -2.14
N LEU A 95 7.81 6.24 -1.25
CA LEU A 95 8.81 7.29 -1.18
C LEU A 95 9.65 7.33 -2.46
N GLU A 96 10.18 6.19 -2.89
CA GLU A 96 10.97 6.06 -4.13
C GLU A 96 10.15 6.50 -5.35
N LEU A 97 8.89 6.07 -5.45
CA LEU A 97 7.99 6.48 -6.52
C LEU A 97 7.77 8.01 -6.52
N THR A 98 7.54 8.60 -5.36
CA THR A 98 7.33 10.05 -5.21
C THR A 98 8.58 10.81 -5.64
N GLU A 99 9.77 10.38 -5.21
CA GLU A 99 11.03 10.99 -5.63
C GLU A 99 11.26 10.88 -7.14
N GLY A 100 10.98 9.70 -7.73
CA GLY A 100 11.07 9.48 -9.16
C GLY A 100 10.16 10.42 -9.96
N LEU A 101 8.91 10.57 -9.51
CA LEU A 101 7.96 11.50 -10.10
C LEU A 101 8.46 12.95 -10.00
N VAL A 102 8.92 13.39 -8.82
CA VAL A 102 9.46 14.76 -8.64
C VAL A 102 10.61 15.04 -9.62
N ARG A 103 11.52 14.09 -9.83
CA ARG A 103 12.62 14.23 -10.80
C ARG A 103 12.10 14.32 -12.24
N MET A 104 11.18 13.44 -12.63
CA MET A 104 10.55 13.45 -13.94
C MET A 104 9.85 14.79 -14.24
N TRP A 105 9.08 15.32 -13.28
CA TRP A 105 8.38 16.59 -13.44
C TRP A 105 9.34 17.78 -13.58
N LYS A 106 10.47 17.78 -12.86
CA LYS A 106 11.51 18.80 -13.03
C LYS A 106 12.12 18.77 -14.44
N ALA A 107 12.49 17.59 -14.91
CA ALA A 107 13.03 17.42 -16.26
C ALA A 107 12.03 17.86 -17.34
N MET A 108 10.75 17.53 -17.16
CA MET A 108 9.67 17.96 -18.06
C MET A 108 9.50 19.48 -18.07
N LEU A 109 9.58 20.13 -16.91
CA LEU A 109 9.54 21.59 -16.81
C LEU A 109 10.70 22.25 -17.54
N GLU A 110 11.92 21.74 -17.35
CA GLU A 110 13.13 22.24 -18.04
C GLU A 110 13.00 22.09 -19.56
N CYS A 111 12.53 20.94 -20.04
CA CYS A 111 12.30 20.69 -21.45
C CYS A 111 11.27 21.66 -22.04
N HIS A 112 10.13 21.85 -21.37
CA HIS A 112 9.11 22.79 -21.83
C HIS A 112 9.60 24.25 -21.81
N HIS A 113 10.43 24.62 -20.84
CA HIS A 113 11.03 25.95 -20.80
C HIS A 113 11.98 26.18 -21.98
N ALA A 114 12.83 25.20 -22.30
CA ALA A 114 13.71 25.25 -23.46
C ALA A 114 12.90 25.33 -24.77
N GLN A 115 11.87 24.48 -24.92
CA GLN A 115 10.95 24.52 -26.06
C GLN A 115 10.29 25.89 -26.22
N TYR A 116 9.81 26.48 -25.12
CA TYR A 116 9.19 27.80 -25.13
C TYR A 116 10.15 28.89 -25.61
N ILE A 117 11.39 28.90 -25.11
CA ILE A 117 12.43 29.85 -25.54
C ILE A 117 12.68 29.69 -27.05
N THR A 118 12.90 28.46 -27.52
CA THR A 118 13.20 28.18 -28.93
C THR A 118 12.05 28.62 -29.85
N ILE A 119 10.81 28.29 -29.50
CA ILE A 119 9.62 28.69 -30.28
C ILE A 119 9.47 30.21 -30.31
N SER A 120 9.66 30.87 -29.15
CA SER A 120 9.57 32.32 -29.05
C SER A 120 10.62 33.00 -29.92
N LEU A 121 11.88 32.57 -29.85
CA LEU A 121 12.96 33.10 -30.68
C LEU A 121 12.70 32.88 -32.18
N ALA A 122 12.22 31.69 -32.57
CA ALA A 122 11.87 31.39 -33.96
C ALA A 122 10.74 32.29 -34.47
N TYR A 123 9.71 32.54 -33.65
CA TYR A 123 8.59 33.42 -33.98
C TYR A 123 9.06 34.86 -34.19
N HIS A 124 9.87 35.40 -33.28
CA HIS A 124 10.42 36.75 -33.40
C HIS A 124 11.37 36.86 -34.60
N SER A 125 12.27 35.91 -34.82
CA SER A 125 13.17 35.91 -35.99
C SER A 125 12.39 35.94 -37.30
N ARG A 126 11.27 35.21 -37.40
CA ARG A 126 10.41 35.19 -38.58
C ARG A 126 9.78 36.56 -38.87
N ASN A 127 9.42 37.30 -37.82
CA ASN A 127 8.93 38.67 -37.92
C ASN A 127 10.04 39.68 -38.27
N THR A 128 11.30 39.42 -37.87
CA THR A 128 12.46 40.27 -38.21
C THR A 128 13.02 40.00 -39.62
N THR A 129 12.71 38.86 -40.25
CA THR A 129 13.19 38.54 -41.62
C THR A 129 12.60 39.34 -42.77
N GLY A 130 11.89 40.43 -42.49
CA GLY A 130 11.75 41.48 -43.49
C GLY A 130 13.10 42.04 -43.97
N THR A 131 14.20 41.87 -43.22
CA THR A 131 15.42 42.66 -43.42
C THR A 131 16.76 41.95 -43.09
N MET A 132 17.15 40.88 -43.81
CA MET A 132 18.52 40.29 -43.89
C MET A 132 18.85 39.10 -42.95
N GLN A 133 19.89 38.31 -43.31
CA GLN A 133 20.54 37.16 -42.59
C GLN A 133 20.06 35.72 -42.90
N GLY A 134 20.58 35.13 -43.98
CA GLY A 134 20.49 33.68 -44.25
C GLY A 134 21.56 32.82 -43.57
N ASP A 135 22.79 33.34 -43.41
CA ASP A 135 23.91 32.54 -42.87
C ASP A 135 23.90 32.42 -41.34
N VAL A 136 23.55 33.49 -40.62
CA VAL A 136 23.43 33.47 -39.15
C VAL A 136 22.35 32.49 -38.67
N ARG A 137 21.28 32.33 -39.46
CA ARG A 137 20.23 31.35 -39.18
C ARG A 137 20.71 29.91 -39.30
N ARG A 138 21.60 29.63 -40.26
CA ARG A 138 22.12 28.27 -40.49
C ARG A 138 23.00 27.81 -39.35
N GLU A 139 23.80 28.73 -38.80
CA GLU A 139 24.70 28.46 -37.67
C GLU A 139 23.97 28.28 -36.34
N ILE A 140 22.91 29.06 -36.11
CA ILE A 140 22.02 28.88 -34.95
C ILE A 140 21.29 27.54 -35.03
N MET A 141 20.77 27.17 -36.21
CA MET A 141 20.14 25.86 -36.40
C MET A 141 21.11 24.69 -36.19
N ALA A 142 22.37 24.81 -36.61
CA ALA A 142 23.37 23.76 -36.43
C ALA A 142 23.67 23.51 -34.93
N ARG A 143 23.81 24.57 -34.13
CA ARG A 143 24.01 24.45 -32.68
C ARG A 143 22.80 23.84 -31.96
N LEU A 144 21.60 24.18 -32.40
CA LEU A 144 20.37 23.64 -31.81
C LEU A 144 20.19 22.15 -32.10
N LEU A 145 20.65 21.65 -33.26
CA LEU A 145 20.64 20.22 -33.56
C LEU A 145 21.66 19.46 -32.70
N GLU A 146 22.84 20.03 -32.49
CA GLU A 146 23.89 19.44 -31.64
C GLU A 146 23.45 19.35 -30.17
N GLU A 147 22.73 20.35 -29.65
CA GLU A 147 22.17 20.30 -28.29
C GLU A 147 21.03 19.29 -28.15
N ILE A 148 20.29 19.00 -29.23
CA ILE A 148 19.21 17.98 -29.22
C ILE A 148 19.78 16.56 -29.34
N GLU A 149 20.87 16.35 -30.08
CA GLU A 149 21.50 15.02 -30.24
C GLU A 149 22.30 14.55 -29.01
N LEU A 150 22.55 15.43 -28.04
CA LEU A 150 23.23 15.12 -26.77
C LEU A 150 22.30 14.68 -25.62
N PHE A 151 20.98 14.62 -25.86
CA PHE A 151 19.98 14.01 -24.99
C PHE A 151 19.54 12.63 -25.51
#